data_AF-A0AAW0Z4H8-F1
#
_entry.id   AF-A0AAW0Z4H8-F1
#
_cell.length_a   1.000
_cell.length_b   1.000
_cell.length_c   1.000
_cell.angle_alpha   90.00
_cell.angle_beta   90.00
_cell.angle_gamma   90.00
#
_symmetry.space_group_name_H-M   'P 1'
#
loop_
_entity.id
_entity.type
_entity.pdbx_description
1 polymer ?
#
loop_
_entity_poly.entity_id
_entity_poly.type
_entity_poly.pdbx_seq_one_letter_code
_entity_poly.pdbx_strand_id
1 'polypeptide(L)'
;MTSRFRPSVRPLPPPHVFVPSLAQATRPAGVPFFRDPLHTVPTKWSLFRPLLKGSTAHPAIRRETRSSWREKKGLTSVPRVRVFLEEQYALLSKMIAPGTRSLERFECHLAEKHQRLDKMALLAAEQEQQNLHARPPRLTGAYHRPTLFNPPLPRLKPQPISISMMIHNRLRARERRMERRRAYASFLNDVKLETAFWREMEQAQKKGSGSDWTRGKDVRSPGGWDKIMRNEIEDMDKKFQRENRRAGMVFDKRLMGRVAKARSRKETWWKAQKTEGLSSDTG
;
A
#
# COMPACT_ATOMS: atom_id res chain seq x y z
N MET A 1 -52.10 -2.96 20.00
CA MET A 1 -50.79 -3.46 19.54
C MET A 1 -51.01 -4.70 18.69
N THR A 2 -51.05 -4.57 17.36
CA THR A 2 -51.27 -5.68 16.44
C THR A 2 -49.92 -6.22 15.94
N SER A 3 -49.52 -7.38 16.47
CA SER A 3 -48.33 -8.12 16.00
C SER A 3 -48.59 -8.63 14.58
N ARG A 4 -47.92 -8.03 13.60
CA ARG A 4 -47.92 -8.52 12.20
C ARG A 4 -46.97 -9.71 12.09
N PHE A 5 -47.48 -10.93 12.31
CA PHE A 5 -46.78 -12.15 11.90
C PHE A 5 -46.61 -12.13 10.38
N ARG A 6 -45.37 -11.96 9.90
CA ARG A 6 -45.03 -12.22 8.50
C ARG A 6 -44.61 -13.68 8.37
N PRO A 7 -45.29 -14.52 7.58
CA PRO A 7 -44.83 -15.87 7.30
C PRO A 7 -43.47 -15.78 6.58
N SER A 8 -42.42 -16.31 7.20
CA SER A 8 -41.10 -16.40 6.59
C SER A 8 -41.13 -17.51 5.54
N VAL A 9 -41.40 -17.17 4.28
CA VAL A 9 -41.31 -18.11 3.16
C VAL A 9 -39.83 -18.48 2.97
N ARG A 10 -39.47 -19.73 3.26
CA ARG A 10 -38.11 -20.25 3.12
C ARG A 10 -37.85 -20.78 1.71
N PRO A 11 -36.64 -20.65 1.16
CA PRO A 11 -36.17 -21.51 0.09
C PRO A 11 -35.86 -22.88 0.69
N LEU A 12 -36.71 -23.87 0.38
CA LEU A 12 -36.38 -25.26 0.68
C LEU A 12 -35.26 -25.68 -0.28
N PRO A 13 -34.17 -26.29 0.21
CA PRO A 13 -33.20 -26.94 -0.66
C PRO A 13 -33.87 -28.09 -1.42
N PRO A 14 -33.38 -28.43 -2.63
CA PRO A 14 -33.93 -29.54 -3.41
C PRO A 14 -33.82 -30.88 -2.65
N PRO A 15 -34.74 -31.83 -2.91
CA PRO A 15 -35.02 -32.99 -2.04
C PRO A 15 -33.87 -34.00 -1.89
N HIS A 16 -32.77 -33.88 -2.63
CA HIS A 16 -31.64 -34.81 -2.60
C HIS A 16 -30.54 -34.45 -1.59
N VAL A 17 -30.68 -33.34 -0.84
CA VAL A 17 -29.67 -32.93 0.16
C VAL A 17 -30.05 -33.47 1.54
N PHE A 18 -29.47 -34.61 1.93
CA PHE A 18 -29.64 -35.17 3.27
C PHE A 18 -28.82 -34.36 4.29
N VAL A 19 -29.49 -33.61 5.15
CA VAL A 19 -28.84 -32.91 6.28
C VAL A 19 -29.11 -33.73 7.54
N PRO A 20 -28.10 -34.26 8.24
CA PRO A 20 -28.31 -34.99 9.48
C PRO A 20 -29.04 -34.10 10.50
N SER A 21 -30.14 -34.63 11.04
CA SER A 21 -31.03 -33.99 12.00
C SER A 21 -30.28 -33.71 13.31
N LEU A 22 -29.64 -32.54 13.39
CA LEU A 22 -29.20 -31.98 14.67
C LEU A 22 -30.44 -31.41 15.37
N ALA A 23 -30.64 -31.85 16.61
CA ALA A 23 -31.73 -31.51 17.52
C ALA A 23 -32.23 -30.06 17.37
N GLN A 24 -33.56 -29.90 17.44
CA GLN A 24 -34.28 -28.63 17.34
C GLN A 24 -33.86 -27.66 18.46
N ALA A 25 -32.73 -26.98 18.29
CA ALA A 25 -32.36 -25.85 19.11
C ALA A 25 -33.38 -24.72 18.85
N THR A 26 -34.05 -24.28 19.92
CA THR A 26 -34.94 -23.13 19.92
C THR A 26 -34.20 -21.92 19.37
N ARG A 27 -34.66 -21.41 18.22
CA ARG A 27 -33.94 -20.38 17.45
C ARG A 27 -34.01 -19.03 18.19
N PRO A 28 -32.92 -18.26 18.24
CA PRO A 28 -33.01 -16.87 18.63
C PRO A 28 -33.85 -16.11 17.59
N ALA A 29 -34.96 -15.52 18.01
CA ALA A 29 -35.79 -14.68 17.16
C ALA A 29 -34.95 -13.50 16.63
N GLY A 30 -34.99 -13.25 15.32
CA GLY A 30 -34.39 -12.06 14.70
C GLY A 30 -33.07 -12.26 13.94
N VAL A 31 -32.54 -13.48 13.80
CA VAL A 31 -31.36 -13.71 12.95
C VAL A 31 -31.77 -13.69 11.47
N PRO A 32 -31.16 -12.84 10.60
CA PRO A 32 -31.47 -12.83 9.18
C PRO A 32 -31.01 -14.14 8.50
N PHE A 33 -31.76 -14.62 7.51
CA PHE A 33 -31.53 -15.97 6.93
C PHE A 33 -30.11 -16.20 6.38
N PHE A 34 -29.43 -15.17 5.88
CA PHE A 34 -28.06 -15.28 5.37
C PHE A 34 -27.01 -15.51 6.47
N ARG A 35 -27.39 -15.36 7.75
CA ARG A 35 -26.60 -15.75 8.92
C ARG A 35 -27.09 -17.05 9.57
N ASP A 36 -28.19 -17.62 9.10
CA ASP A 36 -28.71 -18.88 9.62
C ASP A 36 -27.72 -20.02 9.31
N PRO A 37 -27.23 -20.80 10.30
CA PRO A 37 -26.39 -21.97 10.06
C PRO A 37 -27.03 -22.95 9.06
N LEU A 38 -28.36 -23.07 9.05
CA LEU A 38 -29.09 -23.96 8.14
C LEU A 38 -29.00 -23.54 6.67
N HIS A 39 -28.75 -22.26 6.40
CA HIS A 39 -28.49 -21.78 5.05
C HIS A 39 -26.99 -21.75 4.73
N THR A 40 -26.18 -21.22 5.66
CA THR A 40 -24.76 -20.98 5.42
C THR A 40 -23.94 -22.27 5.32
N VAL A 41 -24.25 -23.29 6.13
CA VAL A 41 -23.52 -24.56 6.12
C VAL A 41 -23.74 -25.31 4.80
N PRO A 42 -24.96 -25.59 4.33
CA PRO A 42 -25.16 -26.29 3.06
C PRO A 42 -24.65 -25.48 1.86
N THR A 43 -24.89 -24.17 1.84
CA THR A 43 -24.43 -23.29 0.76
C THR A 43 -22.91 -23.33 0.62
N LYS A 44 -22.18 -23.34 1.75
CA LYS A 44 -20.73 -23.37 1.77
C LYS A 44 -20.15 -24.75 1.48
N TRP A 45 -20.67 -25.78 2.14
CA TRP A 45 -20.07 -27.12 2.15
C TRP A 45 -20.62 -28.06 1.09
N SER A 46 -21.91 -27.96 0.76
CA SER A 46 -22.57 -28.84 -0.22
C SER A 46 -22.55 -28.26 -1.63
N LEU A 47 -22.44 -26.93 -1.77
CA LEU A 47 -22.44 -26.27 -3.07
C LEU A 47 -21.10 -25.60 -3.41
N PHE A 48 -20.73 -24.53 -2.68
CA PHE A 48 -19.59 -23.70 -3.08
C PHE A 48 -18.25 -24.46 -3.10
N ARG A 49 -17.96 -25.25 -2.07
CA ARG A 49 -16.71 -26.04 -2.00
C ARG A 49 -16.64 -27.12 -3.08
N PRO A 50 -17.66 -27.99 -3.26
CA PRO A 50 -17.70 -28.94 -4.36
C PRO A 50 -17.57 -28.27 -5.73
N LEU A 51 -18.24 -27.14 -5.95
CA LEU A 51 -18.14 -26.38 -7.19
C LEU A 51 -16.70 -25.89 -7.46
N LEU A 52 -16.01 -25.38 -6.44
CA LEU A 52 -14.60 -25.00 -6.56
C LEU A 52 -13.65 -26.19 -6.75
N LYS A 53 -13.99 -27.35 -6.18
CA LYS A 53 -13.21 -28.59 -6.32
C LYS A 53 -13.40 -29.21 -7.71
N GLY A 54 -14.63 -29.25 -8.22
CA GLY A 54 -14.91 -29.76 -9.56
C GLY A 54 -14.36 -28.85 -10.66
N SER A 55 -14.21 -27.54 -10.41
CA SER A 55 -13.74 -26.57 -11.41
C SER A 55 -12.21 -26.47 -11.45
N THR A 56 -11.48 -27.35 -10.79
CA THR A 56 -10.01 -27.33 -10.85
C THR A 56 -9.47 -27.58 -12.26
N ALA A 57 -10.16 -28.40 -13.06
CA ALA A 57 -9.83 -28.64 -14.46
C ALA A 57 -10.24 -27.48 -15.41
N HIS A 58 -11.09 -26.56 -14.93
CA HIS A 58 -11.71 -25.50 -15.73
C HIS A 58 -11.46 -24.14 -15.07
N PRO A 59 -10.28 -23.54 -15.30
CA PRO A 59 -9.86 -22.30 -14.61
C PRO A 59 -10.78 -21.10 -14.86
N ALA A 60 -11.38 -20.96 -16.03
CA ALA A 60 -12.28 -19.83 -16.35
C ALA A 60 -13.61 -19.96 -15.60
N ILE A 61 -14.23 -21.14 -15.56
CA ILE A 61 -15.41 -21.43 -14.72
C ILE A 61 -15.09 -21.18 -13.25
N ARG A 62 -13.91 -21.59 -12.78
CA ARG A 62 -13.47 -21.34 -11.39
C ARG A 62 -13.34 -19.85 -11.09
N ARG A 63 -12.77 -19.07 -12.01
CA ARG A 63 -12.65 -17.61 -11.91
C ARG A 63 -14.02 -16.95 -11.90
N GLU A 64 -14.90 -17.33 -12.81
CA GLU A 64 -16.27 -16.79 -12.91
C GLU A 64 -17.06 -17.09 -11.63
N THR A 65 -17.03 -18.35 -11.16
CA THR A 65 -17.64 -18.75 -9.90
C THR A 65 -17.16 -17.86 -8.75
N ARG A 66 -15.85 -17.70 -8.57
CA ARG A 66 -15.31 -16.83 -7.51
C ARG A 66 -15.77 -15.38 -7.65
N SER A 67 -15.86 -14.86 -8.87
CA SER A 67 -16.30 -13.49 -9.13
C SER A 67 -17.79 -13.32 -8.83
N SER A 68 -18.66 -14.20 -9.36
CA SER A 68 -20.10 -14.16 -9.11
C SER A 68 -20.45 -14.29 -7.64
N TRP A 69 -19.76 -15.17 -6.88
CA TRP A 69 -19.97 -15.31 -5.43
C TRP A 69 -19.49 -14.08 -4.65
N ARG A 70 -18.45 -13.38 -5.09
CA ARG A 70 -18.00 -12.12 -4.47
C ARG A 70 -18.99 -10.98 -4.74
N GLU A 71 -19.42 -10.85 -5.98
CA GLU A 71 -20.39 -9.85 -6.42
C GLU A 71 -21.74 -10.03 -5.70
N LYS A 72 -22.24 -11.27 -5.64
CA LYS A 72 -23.54 -11.62 -5.05
C LYS A 72 -23.49 -11.83 -3.52
N LYS A 73 -22.35 -11.60 -2.85
CA LYS A 73 -22.22 -11.74 -1.39
C LYS A 73 -23.18 -10.83 -0.61
N GLY A 74 -23.54 -9.68 -1.19
CA GLY A 74 -24.46 -8.72 -0.59
C GLY A 74 -25.95 -9.02 -0.81
N LEU A 75 -26.32 -10.14 -1.46
CA LEU A 75 -27.73 -10.47 -1.68
C LEU A 75 -28.44 -10.84 -0.37
N THR A 76 -29.38 -10.00 0.04
CA THR A 76 -30.22 -10.18 1.23
C THR A 76 -31.67 -10.54 0.90
N SER A 77 -32.03 -10.64 -0.38
CA SER A 77 -33.39 -11.00 -0.79
C SER A 77 -33.51 -12.50 -1.02
N VAL A 78 -34.38 -13.17 -0.25
CA VAL A 78 -34.62 -14.61 -0.33
C VAL A 78 -34.86 -15.12 -1.76
N PRO A 79 -35.78 -14.55 -2.57
CA PRO A 79 -36.01 -15.03 -3.94
C PRO A 79 -34.77 -14.87 -4.83
N ARG A 80 -34.02 -13.76 -4.70
CA ARG A 80 -32.80 -13.54 -5.48
C ARG A 80 -31.70 -14.53 -5.12
N VAL A 81 -31.55 -14.83 -3.82
CA VAL A 81 -30.60 -15.85 -3.35
C VAL A 81 -31.02 -17.22 -3.85
N ARG A 82 -32.32 -17.55 -3.84
CA ARG A 82 -32.81 -18.83 -4.36
C ARG A 82 -32.43 -19.03 -5.83
N VAL A 83 -32.77 -18.08 -6.69
CA VAL A 83 -32.44 -18.13 -8.13
C VAL A 83 -30.93 -18.28 -8.33
N PHE A 84 -30.12 -17.52 -7.60
CA PHE A 84 -28.67 -17.67 -7.67
C PHE A 84 -28.20 -19.07 -7.27
N LEU A 85 -28.70 -19.63 -6.17
CA LEU A 85 -28.31 -20.96 -5.74
C LEU A 85 -28.75 -22.03 -6.75
N GLU A 86 -29.93 -21.91 -7.34
CA GLU A 86 -30.43 -22.81 -8.39
C GLU A 86 -29.50 -22.80 -9.62
N GLU A 87 -29.05 -21.63 -10.07
CA GLU A 87 -28.04 -21.49 -11.14
C GLU A 87 -26.74 -22.23 -10.79
N GLN A 88 -26.26 -22.08 -9.55
CA GLN A 88 -25.01 -22.71 -9.11
C GLN A 88 -25.14 -24.23 -8.95
N TYR A 89 -26.29 -24.73 -8.47
CA TYR A 89 -26.57 -26.17 -8.41
C TYR A 89 -26.70 -26.77 -9.81
N ALA A 90 -27.32 -26.06 -10.76
CA ALA A 90 -27.38 -26.48 -12.15
C ALA A 90 -25.98 -26.58 -12.77
N LEU A 91 -25.08 -25.63 -12.46
CA LEU A 91 -23.69 -25.69 -12.87
C LEU A 91 -22.95 -26.88 -12.24
N LEU A 92 -23.11 -27.10 -10.93
CA LEU A 92 -22.52 -28.25 -10.24
C LEU A 92 -23.00 -29.59 -10.84
N SER A 93 -24.29 -29.71 -11.13
CA SER A 93 -24.89 -30.90 -11.75
C SER A 93 -24.28 -31.20 -13.12
N LYS A 94 -24.09 -30.18 -13.97
CA LYS A 94 -23.41 -30.30 -15.26
C LYS A 94 -21.96 -30.78 -15.14
N MET A 95 -21.29 -30.47 -14.03
CA MET A 95 -19.90 -30.88 -13.79
C MET A 95 -19.78 -32.31 -13.24
N ILE A 96 -20.81 -32.79 -12.54
CA ILE A 96 -20.88 -34.18 -12.04
C ILE A 96 -21.34 -35.12 -13.14
N ALA A 97 -22.25 -34.68 -14.03
CA ALA A 97 -22.76 -35.49 -15.12
C ALA A 97 -21.65 -35.87 -16.13
N PRO A 98 -21.62 -37.14 -16.59
CA PRO A 98 -20.68 -37.56 -17.63
C PRO A 98 -21.09 -36.94 -18.98
N GLY A 99 -20.47 -35.81 -19.34
CA GLY A 99 -20.82 -35.07 -20.56
C GLY A 99 -20.00 -33.79 -20.74
N THR A 100 -18.69 -33.93 -21.00
CA THR A 100 -17.73 -32.82 -20.96
C THR A 100 -17.90 -31.77 -22.05
N ARG A 101 -18.45 -32.13 -23.23
CA ARG A 101 -18.52 -31.22 -24.39
C ARG A 101 -19.27 -29.91 -24.12
N SER A 102 -20.36 -29.95 -23.36
CA SER A 102 -21.14 -28.75 -23.03
C SER A 102 -20.38 -27.84 -22.05
N LEU A 103 -19.67 -28.44 -21.10
CA LEU A 103 -18.85 -27.75 -20.11
C LEU A 103 -17.59 -27.14 -20.74
N GLU A 104 -16.95 -27.86 -21.66
CA GLU A 104 -15.78 -27.39 -22.42
C GLU A 104 -16.13 -26.18 -23.29
N ARG A 105 -17.29 -26.20 -23.98
CA ARG A 105 -17.78 -25.04 -24.74
C ARG A 105 -18.02 -23.83 -23.83
N PHE A 106 -18.59 -24.06 -22.65
CA PHE A 106 -18.83 -23.01 -21.67
C PHE A 106 -17.52 -22.45 -21.09
N GLU A 107 -16.55 -23.30 -20.80
CA GLU A 107 -15.21 -22.92 -20.37
C GLU A 107 -14.50 -22.08 -21.43
N CYS A 108 -14.53 -22.51 -22.69
CA CYS A 108 -13.95 -21.76 -23.82
C CYS A 108 -14.56 -20.36 -23.94
N HIS A 109 -15.89 -20.27 -23.89
CA HIS A 109 -16.60 -18.99 -23.94
C HIS A 109 -16.21 -18.06 -22.77
N LEU A 110 -16.12 -18.58 -21.54
CA LEU A 110 -15.68 -17.80 -20.38
C LEU A 110 -14.22 -17.37 -20.49
N ALA A 111 -13.35 -18.24 -21.00
CA ALA A 111 -11.94 -17.93 -21.21
C ALA A 111 -11.78 -16.77 -22.21
N GLU A 112 -12.50 -16.79 -23.33
CA GLU A 112 -12.52 -15.68 -24.29
C GLU A 112 -13.04 -14.38 -23.67
N LYS A 113 -14.15 -14.45 -22.91
CA LYS A 113 -14.70 -13.30 -22.17
C LYS A 113 -13.66 -12.70 -21.23
N HIS A 114 -12.99 -13.53 -20.43
CA HIS A 114 -11.96 -13.09 -19.49
C HIS A 114 -10.74 -12.51 -20.20
N GLN A 115 -10.29 -13.13 -21.29
CA GLN A 115 -9.18 -12.61 -22.09
C GLN A 115 -9.48 -11.21 -22.64
N ARG A 116 -10.71 -10.97 -23.12
CA ARG A 116 -11.14 -9.64 -23.58
C ARG A 116 -11.12 -8.62 -22.45
N LEU A 117 -11.65 -8.98 -21.28
CA LEU A 117 -11.64 -8.10 -20.10
C LEU A 117 -10.22 -7.81 -19.62
N ASP A 118 -9.33 -8.79 -19.59
CA ASP A 118 -7.95 -8.63 -19.18
C ASP A 118 -7.19 -7.72 -20.16
N LYS A 119 -7.39 -7.90 -21.48
CA LYS A 119 -6.83 -6.99 -22.50
C LYS A 119 -7.35 -5.56 -22.34
N MET A 120 -8.65 -5.37 -22.14
CA MET A 120 -9.23 -4.05 -21.91
C MET A 120 -8.69 -3.40 -20.64
N ALA A 121 -8.54 -4.16 -19.56
CA ALA A 121 -7.99 -3.66 -18.31
C ALA A 121 -6.52 -3.25 -18.46
N LEU A 122 -5.72 -4.01 -19.22
CA LEU A 122 -4.34 -3.64 -19.54
C LEU A 122 -4.27 -2.35 -20.35
N LEU A 123 -5.05 -2.23 -21.43
CA LEU A 123 -5.10 -1.01 -22.26
C LEU A 123 -5.56 0.20 -21.46
N ALA A 124 -6.57 0.05 -20.60
CA ALA A 124 -7.04 1.10 -19.72
C ALA A 124 -5.96 1.51 -18.71
N ALA A 125 -5.22 0.56 -18.14
CA ALA A 125 -4.11 0.83 -17.23
C ALA A 125 -2.95 1.56 -17.92
N GLU A 126 -2.58 1.14 -19.14
CA GLU A 126 -1.57 1.82 -19.96
C GLU A 126 -1.99 3.25 -20.30
N GLN A 127 -3.23 3.44 -20.73
CA GLN A 127 -3.77 4.75 -21.04
C GLN A 127 -3.85 5.64 -19.78
N GLU A 128 -4.22 5.09 -18.63
CA GLU A 128 -4.19 5.80 -17.36
C GLU A 128 -2.76 6.21 -16.99
N GLN A 129 -1.78 5.33 -17.16
CA GLN A 129 -0.36 5.65 -16.94
C GLN A 129 0.11 6.77 -17.86
N GLN A 130 -0.17 6.69 -19.16
CA GLN A 130 0.16 7.75 -20.12
C GLN A 130 -0.51 9.07 -19.72
N ASN A 131 -1.78 9.03 -19.34
CA ASN A 131 -2.50 10.21 -18.88
C ASN A 131 -1.92 10.79 -17.59
N LEU A 132 -1.45 9.96 -16.66
CA LEU A 132 -0.79 10.42 -15.43
C LEU A 132 0.53 11.13 -15.72
N HIS A 133 1.28 10.68 -16.73
CA HIS A 133 2.52 11.31 -17.18
C HIS A 133 2.29 12.57 -18.03
N ALA A 134 1.22 12.58 -18.84
CA ALA A 134 0.89 13.71 -19.71
C ALA A 134 0.26 14.89 -18.96
N ARG A 135 -0.43 14.63 -17.83
CA ARG A 135 -1.11 15.69 -17.07
C ARG A 135 -0.08 16.60 -16.38
N PRO A 136 -0.09 17.92 -16.65
CA PRO A 136 0.81 18.83 -15.97
C PRO A 136 0.51 18.84 -14.46
N PRO A 137 1.54 18.88 -13.59
CA PRO A 137 1.35 18.94 -12.14
C PRO A 137 0.48 20.14 -11.72
N ARG A 138 -0.64 19.87 -11.05
CA ARG A 138 -1.57 20.92 -10.61
C ARG A 138 -1.31 21.27 -9.15
N LEU A 139 -1.36 22.57 -8.83
CA LEU A 139 -1.31 23.07 -7.45
C LEU A 139 -2.56 22.62 -6.68
N THR A 140 -2.35 21.98 -5.52
CA THR A 140 -3.45 21.44 -4.71
C THR A 140 -4.09 22.43 -3.74
N GLY A 141 -3.47 23.60 -3.54
CA GLY A 141 -3.83 24.54 -2.47
C GLY A 141 -3.21 24.22 -1.11
N ALA A 142 -2.28 23.25 -1.03
CA ALA A 142 -1.54 22.89 0.17
C ALA A 142 -0.02 23.04 -0.02
N TYR A 143 0.72 22.99 1.09
CA TYR A 143 2.18 23.07 1.12
C TYR A 143 2.80 21.80 1.67
N HIS A 144 4.02 21.50 1.24
CA HIS A 144 4.93 20.64 1.99
C HIS A 144 5.62 21.51 3.04
N ARG A 145 5.47 21.13 4.31
CA ARG A 145 6.18 21.78 5.41
C ARG A 145 7.69 21.67 5.15
N PRO A 146 8.48 22.73 5.40
CA PRO A 146 9.93 22.63 5.40
C PRO A 146 10.35 21.51 6.35
N THR A 147 11.28 20.67 5.90
CA THR A 147 11.89 19.63 6.73
C THR A 147 13.39 19.66 6.52
N LEU A 148 14.12 18.78 7.21
CA LEU A 148 15.55 18.57 6.95
C LEU A 148 15.82 18.20 5.48
N PHE A 149 14.88 17.58 4.79
CA PHE A 149 15.06 17.01 3.45
C PHE A 149 14.49 17.88 2.34
N ASN A 150 13.48 18.70 2.60
CA ASN A 150 12.87 19.56 1.59
C ASN A 150 12.73 21.01 2.06
N PRO A 151 13.01 21.98 1.18
CA PRO A 151 12.66 23.38 1.43
C PRO A 151 11.12 23.54 1.47
N PRO A 152 10.62 24.74 1.82
CA PRO A 152 9.22 25.11 1.60
C PRO A 152 8.84 24.89 0.13
N LEU A 153 7.97 23.91 -0.14
CA LEU A 153 7.52 23.57 -1.49
C LEU A 153 6.00 23.55 -1.58
N PRO A 154 5.41 23.92 -2.73
CA PRO A 154 3.99 23.70 -2.95
C PRO A 154 3.70 22.20 -3.12
N ARG A 155 2.52 21.76 -2.67
CA ARG A 155 2.05 20.40 -2.91
C ARG A 155 1.34 20.32 -4.26
N LEU A 156 1.86 19.47 -5.14
CA LEU A 156 1.37 19.24 -6.50
C LEU A 156 0.66 17.88 -6.63
N LYS A 157 -0.28 17.75 -7.57
CA LYS A 157 -0.90 16.49 -7.96
C LYS A 157 -1.00 16.36 -9.49
N PRO A 158 -0.45 15.29 -10.10
CA PRO A 158 0.51 14.36 -9.49
C PRO A 158 1.79 15.09 -9.02
N GLN A 159 2.49 14.54 -8.02
CA GLN A 159 3.75 15.13 -7.58
C GLN A 159 4.85 14.77 -8.59
N PRO A 160 5.62 15.74 -9.11
CA PRO A 160 6.71 15.45 -10.03
C PRO A 160 7.71 14.47 -9.41
N ILE A 161 8.15 13.48 -10.20
CA ILE A 161 9.11 12.46 -9.79
C ILE A 161 10.40 13.13 -9.29
N SER A 162 10.83 14.23 -9.90
CA SER A 162 12.01 14.99 -9.49
C SER A 162 11.95 15.47 -8.04
N ILE A 163 10.80 15.93 -7.56
CA ILE A 163 10.63 16.38 -6.16
C ILE A 163 10.69 15.18 -5.22
N SER A 164 9.96 14.11 -5.55
CA SER A 164 9.95 12.88 -4.73
C SER A 164 11.34 12.25 -4.65
N MET A 165 12.03 12.12 -5.78
CA MET A 165 13.38 11.59 -5.86
C MET A 165 14.40 12.48 -5.17
N MET A 166 14.28 13.80 -5.25
CA MET A 166 15.12 14.73 -4.49
C MET A 166 15.01 14.48 -2.98
N ILE A 167 13.80 14.29 -2.45
CA ILE A 167 13.58 14.02 -1.02
C ILE A 167 14.22 12.68 -0.64
N HIS A 168 13.96 11.64 -1.43
CA HIS A 168 14.49 10.29 -1.20
C HIS A 168 16.02 10.23 -1.23
N ASN A 169 16.63 10.86 -2.24
CA ASN A 169 18.08 10.94 -2.38
C ASN A 169 18.72 11.66 -1.19
N ARG A 170 18.08 12.73 -0.69
CA ARG A 170 18.56 13.45 0.49
C ARG A 170 18.44 12.63 1.77
N LEU A 171 17.37 11.87 1.92
CA LEU A 171 17.19 10.96 3.05
C LEU A 171 18.32 9.92 3.09
N ARG A 172 18.55 9.21 1.97
CA ARG A 172 19.66 8.24 1.83
C ARG A 172 21.03 8.88 2.02
N ALA A 173 21.25 10.07 1.47
CA ALA A 173 22.51 10.78 1.64
C ALA A 173 22.76 11.23 3.08
N ARG A 174 21.70 11.51 3.86
CA ARG A 174 21.81 11.82 5.30
C ARG A 174 22.15 10.56 6.09
N GLU A 175 21.46 9.46 5.83
CA GLU A 175 21.72 8.17 6.46
C GLU A 175 23.18 7.74 6.31
N ARG A 176 23.70 7.71 5.07
CA ARG A 176 25.12 7.39 4.80
C ARG A 176 26.10 8.32 5.51
N ARG A 177 25.76 9.60 5.67
CA ARG A 177 26.60 10.55 6.42
C ARG A 177 26.55 10.32 7.92
N MET A 178 25.39 9.96 8.47
CA MET A 178 25.31 9.63 9.90
C MET A 178 26.12 8.38 10.20
N GLU A 179 26.04 7.36 9.34
CA GLU A 179 26.86 6.15 9.44
C GLU A 179 28.35 6.46 9.33
N ARG A 180 28.77 7.20 8.28
CA ARG A 180 30.15 7.65 8.13
C ARG A 180 30.63 8.45 9.35
N ARG A 181 29.84 9.39 9.84
CA ARG A 181 30.20 10.18 11.04
C ARG A 181 30.41 9.31 12.27
N ARG A 182 29.59 8.28 12.47
CA ARG A 182 29.77 7.31 13.57
C ARG A 182 31.07 6.53 13.41
N ALA A 183 31.37 6.05 12.20
CA ALA A 183 32.62 5.33 11.93
C ALA A 183 33.85 6.21 12.19
N TYR A 184 33.88 7.43 11.66
CA TYR A 184 34.99 8.37 11.89
C TYR A 184 35.13 8.77 13.36
N ALA A 185 34.02 8.91 14.10
CA ALA A 185 34.07 9.16 15.53
C ALA A 185 34.67 7.98 16.31
N SER A 186 34.38 6.74 15.90
CA SER A 186 35.02 5.54 16.45
C SER A 186 36.52 5.54 16.16
N PHE A 187 36.91 5.73 14.89
CA PHE A 187 38.33 5.76 14.50
C PHE A 187 39.12 6.86 15.20
N LEU A 188 38.51 8.01 15.47
CA LEU A 188 39.15 9.05 16.27
C LEU A 188 39.47 8.61 17.69
N ASN A 189 38.64 7.76 18.30
CA ASN A 189 38.94 7.22 19.62
C ASN A 189 40.07 6.20 19.53
N ASP A 190 40.06 5.34 18.51
CA ASP A 190 41.11 4.34 18.29
C ASP A 190 42.48 5.01 18.05
N VAL A 191 42.54 6.02 17.18
CA VAL A 191 43.75 6.82 16.93
C VAL A 191 44.25 7.50 18.21
N LYS A 192 43.35 7.98 19.08
CA LYS A 192 43.75 8.55 20.38
C LYS A 192 44.36 7.51 21.31
N LEU A 193 43.77 6.32 21.39
CA LEU A 193 44.30 5.22 22.20
C LEU A 193 45.66 4.77 21.67
N GLU A 194 45.80 4.59 20.36
CA GLU A 194 47.08 4.25 19.73
C GLU A 194 48.13 5.34 19.99
N THR A 195 47.80 6.62 19.79
CA THR A 195 48.74 7.72 20.06
C THR A 195 49.15 7.78 21.54
N ALA A 196 48.24 7.49 22.46
CA ALA A 196 48.56 7.42 23.89
C ALA A 196 49.49 6.24 24.20
N PHE A 197 49.17 5.05 23.68
CA PHE A 197 49.99 3.85 23.81
C PHE A 197 51.42 4.07 23.29
N TRP A 198 51.57 4.66 22.09
CA TRP A 198 52.89 4.96 21.53
C TRP A 198 53.67 5.97 22.37
N ARG A 199 53.01 6.98 22.95
CA ARG A 199 53.65 7.93 23.87
C ARG A 199 54.13 7.25 25.14
N GLU A 200 53.34 6.35 25.71
CA GLU A 200 53.72 5.57 26.90
C GLU A 200 54.93 4.66 26.60
N MET A 201 54.93 4.00 25.45
CA MET A 201 56.05 3.18 24.97
C MET A 201 57.33 4.01 24.73
N GLU A 202 57.23 5.18 24.10
CA GLU A 202 58.35 6.10 23.91
C GLU A 202 58.91 6.59 25.26
N GLN A 203 58.05 6.89 26.23
CA GLN A 203 58.48 7.28 27.58
C GLN A 203 59.22 6.15 28.30
N ALA A 204 58.78 4.90 28.13
CA ALA A 204 59.48 3.73 28.66
C ALA A 204 60.85 3.51 27.99
N GLN A 205 60.98 3.81 26.68
CA GLN A 205 62.24 3.66 25.92
C GLN A 205 63.21 4.83 26.05
N LYS A 206 62.76 6.03 26.45
CA LYS A 206 63.58 7.28 26.53
C LYS A 206 64.73 7.26 27.55
N LYS A 207 65.17 6.08 28.03
CA LYS A 207 66.51 5.88 28.61
C LYS A 207 67.65 5.87 27.57
N GLY A 208 67.42 6.00 26.25
CA GLY A 208 68.57 6.02 25.32
C GLY A 208 68.41 6.52 23.87
N SER A 209 67.22 6.88 23.36
CA SER A 209 67.09 7.31 21.95
C SER A 209 66.07 8.44 21.76
N GLY A 210 66.51 9.55 21.15
CA GLY A 210 65.80 10.83 21.06
C GLY A 210 64.95 11.02 19.80
N SER A 211 64.34 9.97 19.24
CA SER A 211 63.42 10.12 18.10
C SER A 211 62.00 10.44 18.60
N ASP A 212 61.53 11.66 18.36
CA ASP A 212 60.20 12.15 18.78
C ASP A 212 59.19 11.96 17.63
N TRP A 213 58.88 10.70 17.32
CA TRP A 213 58.02 10.32 16.17
C TRP A 213 56.60 10.91 16.30
N THR A 214 56.17 11.15 17.55
CA THR A 214 54.86 11.71 17.88
C THR A 214 54.72 13.23 17.68
N ARG A 215 55.82 13.97 17.50
CA ARG A 215 55.79 15.45 17.35
C ARG A 215 55.96 15.96 15.92
N GLY A 216 56.28 15.08 14.97
CA GLY A 216 56.44 15.48 13.57
C GLY A 216 55.13 16.00 12.98
N LYS A 217 55.18 17.11 12.24
CA LYS A 217 54.08 17.57 11.36
C LYS A 217 53.83 16.64 10.16
N ASP A 218 54.44 15.45 10.15
CA ASP A 218 54.32 14.50 9.07
C ASP A 218 52.89 13.98 9.01
N VAL A 219 52.31 14.00 7.82
CA VAL A 219 50.96 13.49 7.53
C VAL A 219 50.88 11.99 7.83
N ARG A 220 52.02 11.29 7.78
CA ARG A 220 52.14 9.87 8.12
C ARG A 220 52.23 9.59 9.62
N SER A 221 52.48 10.61 10.44
CA SER A 221 52.45 10.42 11.90
C SER A 221 51.03 10.13 12.38
N PRO A 222 50.85 9.38 13.47
CA PRO A 222 49.52 9.12 14.05
C PRO A 222 48.70 10.40 14.33
N GLY A 223 49.37 11.54 14.56
CA GLY A 223 48.73 12.85 14.73
C GLY A 223 48.15 13.47 13.44
N GLY A 224 48.66 13.08 12.26
CA GLY A 224 48.15 13.56 10.96
C GLY A 224 46.74 13.06 10.63
N TRP A 225 46.45 11.81 11.01
CA TRP A 225 45.15 11.16 10.77
C TRP A 225 44.02 11.80 11.57
N ASP A 226 44.29 12.21 12.82
CA ASP A 226 43.33 12.92 13.67
C ASP A 226 42.83 14.20 12.97
N LYS A 227 43.72 14.97 12.36
CA LYS A 227 43.34 16.18 11.60
C LYS A 227 42.44 15.86 10.41
N ILE A 228 42.76 14.82 9.63
CA ILE A 228 41.95 14.43 8.46
C ILE A 228 40.55 14.01 8.90
N MET A 229 40.45 13.17 9.94
CA MET A 229 39.17 12.70 10.45
C MET A 229 38.34 13.83 11.06
N ARG A 230 38.95 14.74 11.83
CA ARG A 230 38.28 15.93 12.35
C ARG A 230 37.74 16.81 11.23
N ASN A 231 38.53 17.07 10.19
CA ASN A 231 38.09 17.85 9.03
C ASN A 231 36.88 17.21 8.34
N GLU A 232 36.86 15.89 8.14
CA GLU A 232 35.71 15.20 7.53
C GLU A 232 34.47 15.26 8.43
N ILE A 233 34.61 15.14 9.76
CA ILE A 233 33.50 15.32 10.71
C ILE A 233 32.97 16.75 10.65
N GLU A 234 33.85 17.76 10.65
CA GLU A 234 33.47 19.16 10.52
C GLU A 234 32.71 19.42 9.22
N ASP A 235 33.16 18.83 8.11
CA ASP A 235 32.50 18.96 6.81
C ASP A 235 31.12 18.27 6.78
N MET A 236 30.97 17.14 7.48
CA MET A 236 29.66 16.51 7.71
C MET A 236 28.75 17.39 8.57
N ASP A 237 29.29 18.02 9.61
CA ASP A 237 28.54 18.91 10.50
C ASP A 237 28.09 20.19 9.78
N LYS A 238 28.93 20.79 8.92
CA LYS A 238 28.54 21.87 8.01
C LYS A 238 27.39 21.45 7.08
N LYS A 239 27.38 20.19 6.59
CA LYS A 239 26.27 19.65 5.79
C LYS A 239 24.99 19.49 6.62
N PHE A 240 25.07 19.03 7.87
CA PHE A 240 23.91 18.95 8.76
C PHE A 240 23.36 20.33 9.13
N GLN A 241 24.22 21.33 9.35
CA GLN A 241 23.78 22.71 9.57
C GLN A 241 22.97 23.24 8.38
N ARG A 242 23.39 22.96 7.14
CA ARG A 242 22.60 23.31 5.93
C ARG A 242 21.22 22.66 5.90
N GLU A 243 21.09 21.44 6.41
CA GLU A 243 19.80 20.75 6.52
C GLU A 243 18.91 21.34 7.60
N ASN A 244 19.49 21.70 8.74
CA ASN A 244 18.77 22.40 9.80
C ASN A 244 18.28 23.78 9.33
N ARG A 245 19.12 24.52 8.59
CA ARG A 245 18.73 25.77 7.95
C ARG A 245 17.54 25.57 7.00
N ARG A 246 17.54 24.48 6.21
CA ARG A 246 16.42 24.14 5.31
C ARG A 246 15.11 23.92 6.06
N ALA A 247 15.15 23.25 7.21
CA ALA A 247 13.97 23.03 8.04
C ALA A 247 13.43 24.34 8.65
N GLY A 248 14.31 25.33 8.89
CA GLY A 248 13.93 26.66 9.36
C GLY A 248 13.48 27.64 8.28
N MET A 249 13.48 27.26 7.00
CA MET A 249 13.09 28.17 5.91
C MET A 249 11.58 28.47 5.95
N VAL A 250 11.21 29.73 5.69
CA VAL A 250 9.81 30.17 5.59
C VAL A 250 9.33 30.18 4.13
N PHE A 251 8.03 30.00 3.91
CA PHE A 251 7.44 30.09 2.57
C PHE A 251 7.54 31.52 2.02
N ASP A 252 7.95 31.63 0.76
CA ASP A 252 7.93 32.89 0.02
C ASP A 252 6.50 33.43 -0.12
N LYS A 253 6.30 34.75 0.04
CA LYS A 253 5.01 35.44 -0.07
C LYS A 253 4.37 35.21 -1.43
N ARG A 254 5.15 35.21 -2.52
CA ARG A 254 4.62 34.93 -3.88
C ARG A 254 4.13 33.50 -4.00
N LEU A 255 4.82 32.53 -3.41
CA LEU A 255 4.37 31.14 -3.35
C LEU A 255 3.09 31.02 -2.52
N MET A 256 3.02 31.69 -1.37
CA MET A 256 1.82 31.71 -0.53
C MET A 256 0.60 32.22 -1.30
N GLY A 257 0.74 33.34 -2.03
CA GLY A 257 -0.33 33.89 -2.87
C GLY A 257 -0.79 32.94 -3.98
N ARG A 258 0.13 32.23 -4.65
CA ARG A 258 -0.22 31.23 -5.68
C ARG A 258 -1.03 30.07 -5.10
N VAL A 259 -0.63 29.57 -3.93
CA VAL A 259 -1.31 28.45 -3.27
C VAL A 259 -2.66 28.89 -2.70
N ALA A 260 -2.77 30.11 -2.17
CA ALA A 260 -4.06 30.69 -1.76
C ALA A 260 -5.04 30.78 -2.94
N LYS A 261 -4.61 31.30 -4.10
CA LYS A 261 -5.43 31.32 -5.32
C LYS A 261 -5.86 29.91 -5.75
N ALA A 262 -4.96 28.93 -5.70
CA ALA A 262 -5.29 27.54 -6.02
C ALA A 262 -6.31 26.93 -5.04
N ARG A 263 -6.22 27.28 -3.74
CA ARG A 263 -7.17 26.87 -2.71
C ARG A 263 -8.56 27.45 -2.97
N SER A 264 -8.66 28.76 -3.23
CA SER A 264 -9.94 29.41 -3.55
C SER A 264 -10.60 28.81 -4.79
N ARG A 265 -9.84 28.56 -5.87
CA ARG A 265 -10.35 27.88 -7.08
C ARG A 265 -10.89 26.48 -6.79
N LYS A 266 -10.24 25.75 -5.90
CA LYS A 266 -10.68 24.41 -5.50
C LYS A 266 -11.99 24.49 -4.70
N GLU A 267 -12.10 25.45 -3.79
CA GLU A 267 -13.32 25.67 -3.00
C GLU A 267 -14.51 26.08 -3.88
N THR A 268 -14.30 26.98 -4.86
CA THR A 268 -15.37 27.36 -5.80
C THR A 268 -15.80 26.18 -6.66
N TRP A 269 -14.87 25.35 -7.14
CA TRP A 269 -15.18 24.12 -7.89
C TRP A 269 -16.02 23.14 -7.06
N TRP A 270 -15.66 22.90 -5.80
CA TRP A 270 -16.45 22.03 -4.92
C TRP A 270 -17.84 22.59 -4.60
N LYS A 271 -17.98 23.91 -4.47
CA LYS A 271 -19.28 24.54 -4.29
C LYS A 271 -20.18 24.33 -5.52
N ALA A 272 -19.65 24.53 -6.72
CA ALA A 272 -20.37 24.31 -7.98
C ALA A 272 -20.82 22.84 -8.14
N GLN A 273 -19.95 21.89 -7.82
CA GLN A 273 -20.29 20.46 -7.88
C GLN A 273 -21.38 20.07 -6.87
N LYS A 274 -21.39 20.68 -5.67
CA LYS A 274 -22.47 20.46 -4.70
C LYS A 274 -23.80 21.01 -5.20
N THR A 275 -23.81 22.20 -5.80
CA THR A 275 -25.04 22.79 -6.36
C THR A 275 -25.59 21.97 -7.53
N GLU A 276 -24.72 21.46 -8.41
CA GLU A 276 -25.11 20.58 -9.52
C GLU A 276 -25.68 19.25 -9.01
N GLY A 277 -24.99 18.58 -8.07
CA GLY A 277 -25.47 17.31 -7.49
C GLY A 277 -26.79 17.42 -6.72
N LEU A 278 -27.02 18.55 -6.03
CA LEU A 278 -28.30 18.82 -5.36
C LEU A 278 -29.46 19.00 -6.37
N SER A 279 -29.17 19.52 -7.58
CA SER A 279 -30.20 19.70 -8.61
C SER A 279 -30.57 18.41 -9.33
N SER A 280 -29.65 17.43 -9.42
CA SER A 280 -29.91 16.14 -10.08
C SER A 280 -30.72 15.16 -9.24
N ASP A 281 -30.75 15.31 -7.91
CA ASP A 281 -31.48 14.42 -7.01
C ASP A 281 -32.96 14.84 -6.77
N THR A 282 -33.38 16.01 -7.28
CA THR A 282 -34.73 16.55 -7.12
C THR A 282 -35.64 16.34 -8.35
N GLY A 283 -35.22 15.59 -9.36
CA GLY A 283 -36.01 15.23 -10.55
C GLY A 283 -36.17 13.72 -10.69
#